data_AF-A0A8H3ZWV5-F1
#
_entry.id   AF-A0A8H3ZWV5-F1
#
_cell.length_a   1.000
_cell.length_b   1.000
_cell.length_c   1.000
_cell.angle_alpha   90.00
_cell.angle_beta   90.00
_cell.angle_gamma   90.00
#
_symmetry.space_group_name_H-M   'P 1'
#
loop_
_entity.id
_entity.type
_entity.pdbx_description
1 polymer ?
#
loop_
_entity_poly.entity_id
_entity_poly.type
_entity_poly.pdbx_seq_one_letter_code
_entity_poly.pdbx_strand_id
1 'polypeptide(L)'
;MAEAFGIVSGAMSVAAIFSSCMECFTYIQQGRNFEQDYQNKLIALSLLHVRFSRWGYAVGIDGDVPNPDITPFEETEKTLQHAIKNTLQAILLLFDKFEKKSRKLSSSPSPPSTPTSTKTRAATDIEQSPLSALADTTQEIAESRVKKLGILKRVSWALYEKESLEEIIGEISGFLHQLESLKPAHDVRNRLIEEDFNRIRKLVSFEVLDGLLTGVDADLQQRARKYETEKGSHRYEYIVTKDQARTTNGNVFFGSQYGSSGNRGISEAAVGHVYKRIIVSDDAKAHNGDWHNRSPFD
;
A
#
# COMPACT_ATOMS: atom_id res chain seq x y z
N MET A 1 33.76 -17.15 -7.74
CA MET A 1 32.33 -16.92 -7.96
C MET A 1 32.08 -15.46 -7.65
N ALA A 2 31.65 -14.68 -8.64
CA ALA A 2 31.47 -13.24 -8.49
C ALA A 2 30.41 -12.95 -7.41
N GLU A 3 30.78 -12.14 -6.42
CA GLU A 3 29.87 -11.61 -5.43
C GLU A 3 28.74 -10.84 -6.14
N ALA A 4 27.48 -11.18 -5.87
CA ALA A 4 26.31 -10.51 -6.46
C ALA A 4 26.26 -8.99 -6.19
N PHE A 5 27.13 -8.50 -5.28
CA PHE A 5 27.28 -7.11 -4.88
C PHE A 5 28.70 -6.55 -4.97
N GLY A 6 29.65 -7.28 -5.57
CA GLY A 6 31.00 -6.75 -5.85
C GLY A 6 31.00 -5.53 -6.80
N ILE A 7 29.82 -5.16 -7.31
CA ILE A 7 29.55 -4.00 -8.17
C ILE A 7 28.55 -3.05 -7.48
N VAL A 8 28.68 -2.76 -6.19
CA VAL A 8 28.32 -1.41 -5.70
C VAL A 8 29.53 -0.50 -5.99
N SER A 9 29.96 -0.48 -7.26
CA SER A 9 30.96 0.47 -7.69
C SER A 9 30.28 1.84 -7.74
N GLY A 10 30.99 2.90 -7.30
CA GLY A 10 30.49 4.27 -7.37
C GLY A 10 30.12 4.74 -8.79
N ALA A 11 30.37 3.92 -9.82
CA ALA A 11 30.13 4.21 -11.23
C ALA A 11 28.68 3.98 -11.68
N MET A 12 27.82 3.27 -10.92
CA MET A 12 26.41 3.15 -11.29
C MET A 12 25.68 4.49 -11.20
N SER A 13 24.86 4.80 -12.19
CA SER A 13 23.94 5.93 -12.15
C SER A 13 22.83 5.68 -11.11
N VAL A 14 22.16 6.75 -10.67
CA VAL A 14 21.04 6.65 -9.72
C VAL A 14 19.90 5.81 -10.30
N ALA A 15 19.55 6.02 -11.57
CA ALA A 15 18.56 5.23 -12.30
C ALA A 15 18.91 3.73 -12.29
N ALA A 16 20.15 3.37 -12.60
CA ALA A 16 20.59 1.98 -12.62
C ALA A 16 20.49 1.30 -11.24
N ILE A 17 20.82 2.03 -10.16
CA ILE A 17 20.68 1.52 -8.79
C ILE A 17 19.20 1.36 -8.44
N PHE A 18 18.35 2.33 -8.78
CA PHE A 18 16.91 2.27 -8.57
C PHE A 18 16.29 1.07 -9.28
N SER A 19 16.54 0.87 -10.58
CA SER A 19 16.03 -0.29 -11.32
C SER A 19 16.53 -1.60 -10.70
N SER A 20 17.80 -1.65 -10.26
CA SER A 20 18.33 -2.82 -9.57
C SER A 20 17.59 -3.11 -8.25
N CYS A 21 17.26 -2.09 -7.46
CA CYS A 21 16.42 -2.25 -6.26
C CYS A 21 15.02 -2.76 -6.61
N MET A 22 14.39 -2.24 -7.67
CA MET A 22 13.07 -2.69 -8.13
C MET A 22 13.09 -4.18 -8.51
N GLU A 23 14.12 -4.61 -9.24
CA GLU A 23 14.28 -6.03 -9.58
C GLU A 23 14.43 -6.91 -8.33
N CYS A 24 15.07 -6.43 -7.25
CA CYS A 24 15.26 -7.20 -6.01
C CYS A 24 13.96 -7.72 -5.40
N PHE A 25 12.87 -6.95 -5.46
CA PHE A 25 11.56 -7.36 -4.97
C PHE A 25 11.06 -8.62 -5.70
N THR A 26 11.35 -8.75 -6.99
CA THR A 26 10.89 -9.88 -7.82
C THR A 26 11.64 -11.19 -7.57
N TYR A 27 12.81 -11.13 -6.92
CA TYR A 27 13.63 -12.30 -6.64
C TYR A 27 13.26 -13.01 -5.34
N ILE A 28 12.40 -12.42 -4.50
CA ILE A 28 11.98 -13.00 -3.22
C ILE A 28 10.86 -14.02 -3.48
N GLN A 29 11.20 -15.30 -3.34
CA GLN A 29 10.24 -16.41 -3.47
C GLN A 29 9.51 -16.68 -2.17
N GLN A 30 8.28 -17.19 -2.30
CA GLN A 30 7.55 -17.81 -1.20
C GLN A 30 8.25 -19.11 -0.81
N GLY A 31 8.75 -19.22 0.42
CA GLY A 31 9.14 -20.53 0.96
C GLY A 31 7.92 -21.43 1.19
N ARG A 32 8.17 -22.72 1.48
CA ARG A 32 7.13 -23.75 1.57
C ARG A 32 6.42 -23.72 2.92
N ASN A 33 5.09 -23.92 2.91
CA ASN A 33 4.21 -24.09 4.07
C ASN A 33 4.25 -22.96 5.09
N PHE A 34 3.68 -21.81 4.75
CA PHE A 34 3.54 -20.72 5.71
C PHE A 34 2.09 -20.39 6.07
N GLU A 35 1.93 -19.99 7.33
CA GLU A 35 0.69 -19.51 7.92
C GLU A 35 0.21 -18.21 7.26
N GLN A 36 -1.07 -17.87 7.48
CA GLN A 36 -1.72 -16.69 6.92
C GLN A 36 -0.95 -15.39 7.18
N ASP A 37 -0.34 -15.25 8.37
CA ASP A 37 0.51 -14.12 8.74
C ASP A 37 1.66 -13.88 7.77
N TYR A 38 2.30 -14.95 7.31
CA TYR A 38 3.42 -14.85 6.38
C TYR A 38 2.95 -14.38 5.00
N GLN A 39 1.81 -14.86 4.52
CA GLN A 39 1.20 -14.41 3.26
C GLN A 39 0.86 -12.91 3.34
N ASN A 40 0.32 -12.44 4.45
CA ASN A 40 0.08 -11.01 4.66
C ASN A 40 1.37 -10.18 4.59
N LYS A 41 2.47 -10.70 5.14
CA LYS A 41 3.78 -10.01 5.07
C LYS A 41 4.36 -10.00 3.66
N LEU A 42 4.15 -11.04 2.87
CA LEU A 42 4.54 -11.02 1.45
C LEU A 42 3.75 -9.97 0.66
N ILE A 43 2.45 -9.86 0.92
CA ILE A 43 1.62 -8.81 0.30
C ILE A 43 2.09 -7.42 0.74
N ALA A 44 2.44 -7.24 2.01
CA ALA A 44 3.02 -6.00 2.52
C ALA A 44 4.33 -5.63 1.79
N LEU A 45 5.18 -6.62 1.50
CA LEU A 45 6.38 -6.42 0.68
C LEU A 45 6.04 -6.00 -0.77
N SER A 46 5.00 -6.58 -1.38
CA SER A 46 4.53 -6.15 -2.71
C SER A 46 3.94 -4.72 -2.69
N LEU A 47 3.26 -4.33 -1.61
CA LEU A 47 2.79 -2.96 -1.41
C LEU A 47 3.96 -1.98 -1.23
N LEU A 48 5.06 -2.39 -0.58
CA LEU A 48 6.29 -1.60 -0.57
C LEU A 48 6.89 -1.45 -1.97
N HIS A 49 6.85 -2.50 -2.79
CA HIS A 49 7.29 -2.43 -4.18
C HIS A 49 6.50 -1.37 -4.96
N VAL A 50 5.17 -1.33 -4.76
CA VAL A 50 4.30 -0.27 -5.31
C VAL A 50 4.70 1.11 -4.81
N ARG A 51 4.86 1.31 -3.49
CA ARG A 51 5.28 2.60 -2.92
C ARG A 51 6.63 3.07 -3.48
N PHE A 52 7.60 2.15 -3.61
CA PHE A 52 8.91 2.46 -4.16
C PHE A 52 8.85 2.84 -5.64
N SER A 53 8.07 2.10 -6.44
CA SER A 53 7.81 2.43 -7.85
C SER A 53 7.17 3.81 -8.00
N ARG A 54 6.26 4.16 -7.09
CA ARG A 54 5.55 5.44 -7.07
C ARG A 54 6.52 6.59 -6.85
N TRP A 55 7.42 6.45 -5.88
CA TRP A 55 8.46 7.45 -5.61
C TRP A 55 9.36 7.65 -6.83
N GLY A 56 9.92 6.57 -7.39
CA GLY A 56 10.84 6.66 -8.53
C GLY A 56 10.20 7.31 -9.76
N TYR A 57 8.95 6.96 -10.05
CA TYR A 57 8.17 7.56 -11.12
C TYR A 57 7.87 9.04 -10.84
N ALA A 58 7.46 9.40 -9.61
CA ALA A 58 7.12 10.76 -9.24
C ALA A 58 8.32 11.73 -9.31
N VAL A 59 9.54 11.22 -9.12
CA VAL A 59 10.77 12.03 -9.20
C VAL A 59 11.46 11.98 -10.56
N GLY A 60 10.91 11.22 -11.53
CA GLY A 60 11.47 11.08 -12.87
C GLY A 60 12.83 10.37 -12.89
N ILE A 61 13.07 9.40 -12.01
CA ILE A 61 14.39 8.77 -11.83
C ILE A 61 14.89 8.02 -13.07
N ASP A 62 13.97 7.51 -13.89
CA ASP A 62 14.25 6.76 -15.12
C ASP A 62 14.29 7.67 -16.37
N GLY A 63 14.26 8.99 -16.19
CA GLY A 63 14.36 9.99 -17.25
C GLY A 63 13.12 10.12 -18.15
N ASP A 64 12.11 9.27 -17.98
CA ASP A 64 10.77 9.54 -18.51
C ASP A 64 10.06 10.46 -17.53
N VAL A 65 9.82 11.68 -17.96
CA VAL A 65 9.16 12.70 -17.16
C VAL A 65 7.69 12.74 -17.59
N PRO A 66 6.77 12.09 -16.85
CA PRO A 66 5.37 11.95 -17.27
C PRO A 66 4.56 13.26 -17.18
N ASN A 67 5.12 14.29 -16.56
CA ASN A 67 4.50 15.61 -16.45
C ASN A 67 5.57 16.69 -16.68
N PRO A 68 5.36 17.66 -17.60
CA PRO A 68 6.28 18.80 -17.77
C PRO A 68 6.60 19.58 -16.48
N ASP A 69 5.78 19.45 -15.44
CA ASP A 69 6.02 20.11 -14.14
C ASP A 69 7.00 19.36 -13.22
N ILE A 70 7.41 18.12 -13.56
CA ILE A 70 8.40 17.38 -12.77
C ILE A 70 9.78 17.90 -13.15
N THR A 71 10.48 18.48 -12.18
CA THR A 71 11.91 18.79 -12.33
C THR A 71 12.69 17.49 -12.55
N PRO A 72 13.37 17.32 -13.70
CA PRO A 72 14.18 16.14 -13.98
C PRO A 72 15.12 15.81 -12.83
N PHE A 73 15.39 14.53 -12.61
CA PHE A 73 16.29 14.11 -11.54
C PHE A 73 17.69 14.74 -11.71
N GLU A 74 18.16 14.87 -12.96
CA GLU A 74 19.44 15.46 -13.33
C GLU A 74 19.61 16.91 -12.87
N GLU A 75 18.51 17.66 -12.76
CA GLU A 75 18.50 19.06 -12.31
C GLU A 75 18.47 19.18 -10.77
N THR A 76 18.36 18.07 -10.05
CA THR A 76 18.40 18.05 -8.58
C THR A 76 19.81 18.44 -8.07
N GLU A 77 19.87 19.14 -6.93
CA GLU A 77 21.14 19.53 -6.32
C GLU A 77 22.06 18.31 -6.11
N LYS A 78 23.36 18.44 -6.44
CA LYS A 78 24.32 17.33 -6.37
C LYS A 78 24.40 16.67 -4.99
N THR A 79 24.26 17.44 -3.91
CA THR A 79 24.27 16.94 -2.52
C THR A 79 23.07 16.03 -2.27
N LEU A 80 21.88 16.45 -2.70
CA LEU A 80 20.65 15.66 -2.65
C LEU A 80 20.75 14.42 -3.54
N GLN A 81 21.31 14.53 -4.75
CA GLN A 81 21.55 13.37 -5.61
C GLN A 81 22.47 12.34 -4.93
N HIS A 82 23.52 12.78 -4.23
CA HIS A 82 24.39 11.88 -3.46
C HIS A 82 23.65 11.22 -2.29
N ALA A 83 22.83 11.98 -1.55
CA ALA A 83 22.04 11.43 -0.46
C ALA A 83 21.03 10.37 -0.95
N ILE A 84 20.35 10.64 -2.06
CA ILE A 84 19.44 9.69 -2.72
C ILE A 84 20.21 8.45 -3.18
N LYS A 85 21.36 8.63 -3.86
CA LYS A 85 22.22 7.53 -4.30
C LYS A 85 22.63 6.63 -3.13
N ASN A 86 23.11 7.22 -2.03
CA ASN A 86 23.53 6.48 -0.84
C ASN A 86 22.37 5.70 -0.21
N THR A 87 21.18 6.30 -0.18
CA THR A 87 19.97 5.65 0.35
C THR A 87 19.57 4.45 -0.51
N LEU A 88 19.60 4.59 -1.83
CA LEU A 88 19.33 3.47 -2.75
C LEU A 88 20.40 2.37 -2.66
N GLN A 89 21.67 2.74 -2.47
CA GLN A 89 22.74 1.77 -2.23
C GLN A 89 22.54 1.02 -0.90
N ALA A 90 22.04 1.69 0.14
CA ALA A 90 21.71 1.05 1.41
C ALA A 90 20.58 0.02 1.24
N ILE A 91 19.53 0.33 0.46
CA ILE A 91 18.46 -0.63 0.10
C ILE A 91 19.05 -1.85 -0.64
N LEU A 92 19.95 -1.61 -1.60
CA LEU A 92 20.66 -2.67 -2.30
C LEU A 92 21.44 -3.58 -1.33
N LEU A 93 22.24 -3.01 -0.44
CA LEU A 93 22.99 -3.75 0.58
C LEU A 93 22.08 -4.52 1.55
N LEU A 94 20.90 -3.99 1.83
CA LEU A 94 19.89 -4.68 2.62
C LEU A 94 19.42 -5.96 1.94
N PHE A 95 19.07 -5.90 0.66
CA PHE A 95 18.71 -7.10 -0.10
C PHE A 95 19.86 -8.13 -0.14
N ASP A 96 21.11 -7.69 -0.30
CA ASP A 96 22.29 -8.57 -0.22
C ASP A 96 22.40 -9.30 1.13
N LYS A 97 22.25 -8.55 2.23
CA LYS A 97 22.28 -9.07 3.60
C LYS A 97 21.27 -10.21 3.76
N PHE A 98 20.03 -10.00 3.31
CA PHE A 98 18.97 -11.01 3.43
C PHE A 98 19.13 -12.18 2.45
N GLU A 99 19.61 -11.94 1.23
CA GLU A 99 19.93 -13.02 0.28
C GLU A 99 21.03 -13.93 0.85
N LYS A 100 22.11 -13.35 1.39
CA LYS A 100 23.20 -14.08 2.06
C LYS A 100 22.69 -14.87 3.27
N LYS A 101 21.78 -14.29 4.06
CA LYS A 101 21.12 -14.98 5.18
C LYS A 101 20.34 -16.20 4.69
N SER A 102 19.52 -16.03 3.65
CA SER A 102 18.74 -17.10 3.02
C SER A 102 19.61 -18.24 2.49
N ARG A 103 20.71 -17.93 1.80
CA ARG A 103 21.66 -18.95 1.29
C ARG A 103 22.29 -19.77 2.41
N LYS A 104 22.74 -19.13 3.50
CA LYS A 104 23.30 -19.82 4.67
C LYS A 104 22.33 -20.83 5.26
N LEU A 105 21.04 -20.46 5.37
CA LEU A 105 20.01 -21.35 5.88
C LEU A 105 19.75 -22.53 4.93
N SER A 106 19.75 -22.29 3.61
CA SER A 106 19.55 -23.34 2.59
C SER A 106 20.70 -24.35 2.47
N SER A 107 21.92 -23.97 2.90
CA SER A 107 23.13 -24.83 2.83
C SER A 107 23.42 -25.59 4.12
N SER A 108 22.61 -25.43 5.17
CA SER A 108 22.75 -26.20 6.42
C SER A 108 22.20 -27.62 6.23
N PRO A 109 22.93 -28.69 6.62
CA PRO A 109 22.42 -30.05 6.53
C PRO A 109 21.25 -30.25 7.50
N SER A 110 20.06 -30.50 6.97
CA SER A 110 18.90 -30.88 7.76
C SER A 110 19.19 -32.19 8.53
N PRO A 111 18.85 -32.29 9.83
CA PRO A 111 18.85 -33.58 10.54
C PRO A 111 17.82 -34.54 9.89
N PRO A 112 17.99 -35.87 10.03
CA PRO A 112 17.18 -36.85 9.33
C PRO A 112 15.69 -36.71 9.69
N SER A 113 14.90 -36.56 8.64
CA SER A 113 13.45 -36.40 8.57
C SER A 113 12.64 -37.29 9.50
N THR A 114 11.63 -36.71 10.15
CA THR A 114 10.37 -37.41 10.45
C THR A 114 9.50 -37.47 9.19
N PRO A 115 8.95 -38.63 8.81
CA PRO A 115 8.05 -38.77 7.67
C PRO A 115 6.60 -38.44 8.07
N THR A 116 5.74 -38.24 7.06
CA THR A 116 4.26 -38.02 7.09
C THR A 116 3.88 -36.53 7.00
N SER A 117 3.23 -35.99 5.96
CA SER A 117 2.16 -36.59 5.14
C SER A 117 2.14 -36.08 3.69
N THR A 118 2.25 -37.03 2.77
CA THR A 118 1.46 -37.27 1.56
C THR A 118 0.59 -36.17 0.91
N LYS A 119 0.91 -35.95 -0.37
CA LYS A 119 0.05 -35.80 -1.57
C LYS A 119 -0.88 -34.58 -1.72
N THR A 120 -0.52 -33.78 -2.73
CA THR A 120 -1.39 -33.30 -3.80
C THR A 120 -2.74 -32.74 -3.36
N ARG A 121 -2.75 -31.46 -2.99
CA ARG A 121 -3.98 -30.66 -3.06
C ARG A 121 -3.99 -29.97 -4.41
N ALA A 122 -5.09 -30.16 -5.13
CA ALA A 122 -5.30 -29.85 -6.53
C ALA A 122 -4.78 -28.45 -6.93
N ALA A 123 -3.95 -28.42 -7.99
CA ALA A 123 -3.45 -27.22 -8.64
C ALA A 123 -4.53 -26.52 -9.49
N THR A 124 -5.79 -26.54 -9.07
CA THR A 124 -6.91 -25.99 -9.86
C THR A 124 -7.93 -25.16 -9.06
N ASP A 125 -7.74 -24.96 -7.75
CA ASP A 125 -8.63 -24.09 -6.93
C ASP A 125 -7.89 -23.01 -6.11
N ILE A 126 -6.56 -22.94 -6.20
CA ILE A 126 -5.75 -21.96 -5.45
C ILE A 126 -5.58 -20.63 -6.23
N GLU A 127 -5.95 -20.60 -7.52
CA GLU A 127 -5.65 -19.49 -8.43
C GLU A 127 -6.53 -18.23 -8.27
N GLN A 128 -7.47 -18.17 -7.32
CA GLN A 128 -8.37 -17.01 -7.19
C GLN A 128 -8.62 -16.62 -5.72
N SER A 129 -7.56 -16.51 -4.91
CA SER A 129 -7.69 -15.82 -3.63
C SER A 129 -7.69 -14.30 -3.85
N PRO A 130 -8.52 -13.52 -3.13
CA PRO A 130 -8.40 -12.06 -3.04
C PRO A 130 -6.95 -11.56 -2.83
N LEU A 131 -6.16 -12.31 -2.05
CA LEU A 131 -4.76 -11.98 -1.79
C LEU A 131 -3.84 -12.28 -2.99
N SER A 132 -4.09 -13.32 -3.78
CA SER A 132 -3.29 -13.57 -4.99
C SER A 132 -3.56 -12.50 -6.05
N ALA A 133 -4.83 -12.16 -6.28
CA ALA A 133 -5.21 -11.06 -7.18
C ALA A 133 -4.60 -9.72 -6.75
N LEU A 134 -4.51 -9.48 -5.43
CA LEU A 134 -3.84 -8.31 -4.88
C LEU A 134 -2.33 -8.34 -5.17
N ALA A 135 -1.65 -9.47 -4.93
CA ALA A 135 -0.24 -9.64 -5.25
C ALA A 135 0.05 -9.34 -6.73
N ASP A 136 -0.72 -9.95 -7.64
CA ASP A 136 -0.57 -9.77 -9.08
C ASP A 136 -0.78 -8.31 -9.48
N THR A 137 -1.84 -7.67 -8.98
CA THR A 137 -2.13 -6.26 -9.26
C THR A 137 -1.02 -5.34 -8.76
N THR A 138 -0.48 -5.59 -7.56
CA THR A 138 0.63 -4.79 -7.01
C THR A 138 1.91 -4.96 -7.84
N GLN A 139 2.18 -6.17 -8.32
CA GLN A 139 3.30 -6.44 -9.21
C GLN A 139 3.15 -5.69 -10.53
N GLU A 140 1.97 -5.75 -11.16
CA GLU A 140 1.67 -5.02 -12.40
C GLU A 140 1.81 -3.51 -12.24
N ILE A 141 1.31 -2.95 -11.12
CA ILE A 141 1.46 -1.51 -10.81
C ILE A 141 2.95 -1.15 -10.79
N ALA A 142 3.76 -1.89 -10.03
CA ALA A 142 5.17 -1.61 -9.86
C ALA A 142 5.95 -1.74 -11.18
N GLU A 143 5.71 -2.81 -11.93
CA GLU A 143 6.38 -3.06 -13.21
C GLU A 143 6.02 -2.03 -14.30
N SER A 144 4.79 -1.51 -14.30
CA SER A 144 4.35 -0.52 -15.29
C SER A 144 5.08 0.83 -15.19
N ARG A 145 5.77 1.08 -14.08
CA ARG A 145 6.41 2.37 -13.76
C ARG A 145 7.93 2.37 -13.92
N VAL A 146 8.52 1.22 -14.20
CA VAL A 146 9.98 1.05 -14.26
C VAL A 146 10.40 0.70 -15.67
N LYS A 147 11.40 1.42 -16.19
CA LYS A 147 12.10 0.92 -17.37
C LYS A 147 12.88 -0.32 -16.97
N LYS A 148 12.57 -1.47 -17.58
CA LYS A 148 13.35 -2.70 -17.43
C LYS A 148 14.73 -2.49 -18.05
N LEU A 149 15.61 -1.81 -17.32
CA LEU A 149 17.03 -1.81 -17.61
C LEU A 149 17.50 -3.19 -17.18
N GLY A 150 17.74 -4.11 -18.13
CA GLY A 150 18.09 -5.51 -17.85
C GLY A 150 19.47 -5.65 -17.20
N ILE A 151 19.60 -5.14 -15.97
CA ILE A 151 20.89 -4.74 -15.42
C ILE A 151 21.56 -5.88 -14.66
N LEU A 152 20.86 -6.80 -14.00
CA LEU A 152 21.53 -7.97 -13.40
C LEU A 152 20.62 -9.19 -13.35
N LYS A 153 21.06 -10.30 -13.97
CA LYS A 153 20.47 -11.63 -13.70
C LYS A 153 20.79 -12.01 -12.25
N ARG A 154 19.82 -11.87 -11.34
CA ARG A 154 19.94 -12.41 -9.98
C ARG A 154 19.29 -13.78 -9.91
N VAL A 155 19.72 -14.55 -8.90
CA VAL A 155 19.10 -15.83 -8.59
C VAL A 155 17.99 -15.57 -7.58
N SER A 156 16.78 -16.03 -7.88
CA SER A 156 15.69 -15.97 -6.91
C SER A 156 16.06 -16.69 -5.62
N TRP A 157 15.65 -16.14 -4.50
CA TRP A 157 15.95 -16.64 -3.16
C TRP A 157 14.71 -16.52 -2.28
N ALA A 158 14.55 -17.41 -1.32
CA ALA A 158 13.39 -17.39 -0.43
C ALA A 158 13.74 -16.77 0.92
N LEU A 159 12.83 -15.99 1.49
CA LEU A 159 12.84 -15.68 2.92
C LEU A 159 12.11 -16.82 3.63
N TYR A 160 12.70 -17.39 4.68
CA TYR A 160 12.12 -18.55 5.37
C TYR A 160 11.53 -18.20 6.73
N GLU A 161 11.86 -17.04 7.28
CA GLU A 161 11.52 -16.61 8.63
C GLU A 161 10.65 -15.35 8.57
N LYS A 162 9.56 -15.32 9.33
CA LYS A 162 8.66 -14.16 9.43
C LYS A 162 9.41 -12.93 9.92
N GLU A 163 10.31 -13.11 10.88
CA GLU A 163 11.12 -12.06 11.49
C GLU A 163 12.03 -11.39 10.45
N SER A 164 12.59 -12.18 9.51
CA SER A 164 13.40 -11.63 8.43
C SER A 164 12.57 -10.78 7.47
N LEU A 165 11.33 -11.18 7.23
CA LEU A 165 10.40 -10.45 6.37
C LEU A 165 9.90 -9.16 7.05
N GLU A 166 9.67 -9.19 8.36
CA GLU A 166 9.33 -8.00 9.14
C GLU A 166 10.49 -7.00 9.20
N GLU A 167 11.72 -7.49 9.40
CA GLU A 167 12.94 -6.67 9.42
C GLU A 167 13.16 -5.99 8.06
N ILE A 168 13.10 -6.73 6.95
CA ILE A 168 13.30 -6.12 5.62
C ILE A 168 12.19 -5.11 5.26
N ILE A 169 10.93 -5.39 5.61
CA ILE A 169 9.81 -4.46 5.40
C ILE A 169 10.04 -3.18 6.19
N GLY A 170 10.38 -3.29 7.48
CA GLY A 170 10.62 -2.14 8.34
C GLY A 170 11.78 -1.27 7.88
N GLU A 171 12.91 -1.89 7.53
CA GLU A 171 14.09 -1.16 7.05
C GLU A 171 13.83 -0.49 5.69
N ILE A 172 13.20 -1.17 4.72
CA ILE A 172 12.82 -0.57 3.42
C ILE A 172 11.83 0.58 3.63
N SER A 173 10.80 0.42 4.47
CA SER A 173 9.86 1.51 4.81
C SER A 173 10.58 2.75 5.32
N GLY A 174 11.61 2.57 6.16
CA GLY A 174 12.44 3.65 6.68
C GLY A 174 13.24 4.36 5.58
N PHE A 175 13.88 3.60 4.68
CA PHE A 175 14.59 4.18 3.54
C PHE A 175 13.65 4.91 2.58
N LEU A 176 12.45 4.38 2.32
CA LEU A 176 11.45 5.06 1.49
C LEU A 176 11.01 6.38 2.10
N HIS A 177 10.78 6.41 3.42
CA HIS A 177 10.46 7.66 4.11
C HIS A 177 11.59 8.70 3.96
N GLN A 178 12.85 8.26 4.06
CA GLN A 178 14.00 9.14 3.82
C GLN A 178 14.05 9.65 2.38
N LEU A 179 13.83 8.79 1.38
CA LEU A 179 13.79 9.18 -0.03
C LEU A 179 12.66 10.19 -0.33
N GLU A 180 11.48 9.97 0.23
CA GLU A 180 10.33 10.88 0.13
C GLU A 180 10.61 12.23 0.81
N SER A 181 11.32 12.24 1.94
CA SER A 181 11.75 13.49 2.58
C SER A 181 12.79 14.25 1.77
N LEU A 182 13.67 13.55 1.05
CA LEU A 182 14.71 14.17 0.22
C LEU A 182 14.14 14.79 -1.07
N LYS A 183 13.10 14.18 -1.67
CA LYS A 183 12.42 14.70 -2.86
C LYS A 183 10.91 14.34 -2.83
N PRO A 184 10.05 15.22 -2.28
CA PRO A 184 8.65 14.87 -1.96
C PRO A 184 7.69 14.67 -3.14
N ALA A 185 7.89 15.36 -4.26
CA ALA A 185 7.10 15.25 -5.51
C ALA A 185 5.56 15.17 -5.30
N HIS A 186 5.01 16.02 -4.42
CA HIS A 186 3.66 15.87 -3.85
C HIS A 186 2.53 15.72 -4.88
N ASP A 187 2.47 16.56 -5.92
CA ASP A 187 1.33 16.58 -6.84
C ASP A 187 1.21 15.30 -7.66
N VAL A 188 2.34 14.81 -8.18
CA VAL A 188 2.40 13.57 -8.95
C VAL A 188 2.19 12.38 -8.03
N ARG A 189 2.79 12.40 -6.83
CA ARG A 189 2.63 11.35 -5.84
C ARG A 189 1.16 11.16 -5.44
N ASN A 190 0.44 12.24 -5.16
CA ASN A 190 -0.98 12.20 -4.78
C ASN A 190 -1.85 11.59 -5.88
N ARG A 191 -1.60 11.95 -7.15
CA ARG A 191 -2.31 11.36 -8.30
C ARG A 191 -2.08 9.85 -8.38
N LEU A 192 -0.84 9.40 -8.22
CA LEU A 192 -0.51 7.97 -8.27
C LEU A 192 -1.10 7.20 -7.07
N ILE A 193 -1.20 7.82 -5.89
CA ILE A 193 -1.88 7.23 -4.72
C ILE A 193 -3.36 6.97 -5.06
N GLU A 194 -4.04 7.92 -5.72
CA GLU A 194 -5.43 7.73 -6.16
C GLU A 194 -5.56 6.59 -7.17
N GLU A 195 -4.65 6.51 -8.14
CA GLU A 195 -4.63 5.45 -9.15
C GLU A 195 -4.39 4.07 -8.52
N ASP A 196 -3.39 3.96 -7.65
CA ASP A 196 -3.05 2.74 -6.91
C ASP A 196 -4.24 2.26 -6.07
N PHE A 197 -4.83 3.19 -5.30
CA PHE A 197 -5.99 2.90 -4.48
C PHE A 197 -7.16 2.39 -5.32
N ASN A 198 -7.44 3.01 -6.46
CA ASN A 198 -8.55 2.60 -7.31
C ASN A 198 -8.37 1.22 -7.92
N ARG A 199 -7.13 0.79 -8.18
CA ARG A 199 -6.82 -0.57 -8.66
C ARG A 199 -6.93 -1.62 -7.55
N ILE A 200 -6.50 -1.28 -6.33
CA ILE A 200 -6.37 -2.23 -5.23
C ILE A 200 -7.67 -2.39 -4.40
N ARG A 201 -8.43 -1.31 -4.19
CA ARG A 201 -9.54 -1.27 -3.20
C ARG A 201 -10.67 -2.27 -3.41
N LYS A 202 -10.81 -2.84 -4.62
CA LYS A 202 -11.88 -3.79 -4.95
C LYS A 202 -11.46 -5.24 -4.73
N LEU A 203 -10.18 -5.48 -4.48
CA LEU A 203 -9.62 -6.83 -4.42
C LEU A 203 -9.77 -7.44 -3.04
N VAL A 204 -9.75 -6.64 -1.97
CA VAL A 204 -9.80 -7.08 -0.57
C VAL A 204 -10.71 -6.15 0.25
N SER A 205 -11.13 -6.57 1.44
CA SER A 205 -11.89 -5.71 2.36
C SER A 205 -11.03 -4.56 2.88
N PHE A 206 -11.68 -3.52 3.42
CA PHE A 206 -11.00 -2.36 3.99
C PHE A 206 -10.12 -2.75 5.18
N GLU A 207 -10.58 -3.63 6.05
CA GLU A 207 -9.86 -4.09 7.26
C GLU A 207 -8.58 -4.82 6.89
N VAL A 208 -8.67 -5.69 5.88
CA VAL A 208 -7.50 -6.41 5.35
C VAL A 208 -6.51 -5.42 4.74
N LEU A 209 -6.98 -4.51 3.90
CA LEU A 209 -6.13 -3.50 3.26
C LEU A 209 -5.47 -2.56 4.30
N ASP A 210 -6.22 -2.08 5.28
CA ASP A 210 -5.71 -1.20 6.34
C ASP A 210 -4.64 -1.91 7.20
N GLY A 211 -4.86 -3.18 7.52
CA GLY A 211 -3.90 -4.02 8.21
C GLY A 211 -2.60 -4.20 7.41
N LEU A 212 -2.71 -4.48 6.11
CA LEU A 212 -1.56 -4.66 5.21
C LEU A 212 -0.75 -3.37 4.99
N LEU A 213 -1.39 -2.21 5.00
CA LEU A 213 -0.74 -0.92 4.78
C LEU A 213 -0.07 -0.34 6.03
N THR A 214 -0.38 -0.88 7.21
CA THR A 214 0.16 -0.40 8.49
C THR A 214 1.68 -0.54 8.54
N GLY A 215 2.38 0.59 8.66
CA GLY A 215 3.84 0.64 8.65
C GLY A 215 4.49 0.42 7.27
N VAL A 216 3.68 0.33 6.21
CA VAL A 216 4.13 0.06 4.83
C VAL A 216 3.96 1.28 3.94
N ASP A 217 2.74 1.83 3.86
CA ASP A 217 2.42 2.97 2.99
C ASP A 217 1.34 3.82 3.65
N ALA A 218 1.79 4.81 4.44
CA ALA A 218 0.91 5.68 5.23
C ALA A 218 -0.01 6.54 4.36
N ASP A 219 0.47 6.99 3.19
CA ASP A 219 -0.31 7.83 2.28
C ASP A 219 -1.45 7.01 1.64
N LEU A 220 -1.16 5.79 1.17
CA LEU A 220 -2.18 4.89 0.64
C LEU A 220 -3.15 4.42 1.74
N GLN A 221 -2.65 4.21 2.96
CA GLN A 221 -3.48 3.89 4.12
C GLN A 221 -4.45 5.03 4.45
N GLN A 222 -3.95 6.27 4.50
CA GLN A 222 -4.78 7.45 4.73
C GLN A 222 -5.85 7.58 3.65
N ARG A 223 -5.48 7.31 2.39
CA ARG A 223 -6.43 7.33 1.28
C ARG A 223 -7.53 6.29 1.43
N ALA A 224 -7.19 5.06 1.85
CA ALA A 224 -8.16 4.01 2.12
C ALA A 224 -9.10 4.38 3.28
N ARG A 225 -8.55 4.88 4.39
CA ARG A 225 -9.34 5.34 5.55
C ARG A 225 -10.29 6.50 5.20
N LYS A 226 -9.81 7.45 4.40
CA LYS A 226 -10.63 8.55 3.90
C LYS A 226 -11.77 8.03 3.03
N TYR A 227 -11.49 7.08 2.13
CA TYR A 227 -12.53 6.43 1.31
C TYR A 227 -13.60 5.78 2.17
N GLU A 228 -13.20 4.99 3.18
CA GLU A 228 -14.14 4.26 4.02
C GLU A 228 -15.01 5.24 4.84
N THR A 229 -14.41 6.32 5.33
CA THR A 229 -15.14 7.41 6.01
C THR A 229 -16.13 8.09 5.07
N GLU A 230 -15.74 8.37 3.83
CA GLU A 230 -16.61 9.01 2.83
C GLU A 230 -17.75 8.10 2.36
N LYS A 231 -17.50 6.79 2.25
CA LYS A 231 -18.48 5.78 1.82
C LYS A 231 -19.65 5.66 2.81
N GLY A 232 -19.38 5.79 4.11
CA GLY A 232 -20.38 5.75 5.17
C GLY A 232 -20.94 7.11 5.60
N SER A 233 -20.52 8.21 4.97
CA SER A 233 -20.89 9.57 5.40
C SER A 233 -21.99 10.19 4.53
N HIS A 234 -22.84 11.00 5.14
CA HIS A 234 -23.80 11.83 4.42
C HIS A 234 -23.10 13.05 3.80
N ARG A 235 -23.41 13.34 2.54
CA ARG A 235 -22.92 14.53 1.84
C ARG A 235 -24.08 15.50 1.57
N TYR A 236 -23.89 16.75 1.94
CA TYR A 236 -24.88 17.82 1.81
C TYR A 236 -24.38 18.89 0.82
N GLU A 237 -25.10 19.09 -0.26
CA GLU A 237 -24.78 20.07 -1.30
C GLU A 237 -25.96 21.02 -1.51
N TYR A 238 -25.75 22.32 -1.30
CA TYR A 238 -26.76 23.37 -1.51
C TYR A 238 -28.04 23.13 -0.70
N ILE A 239 -27.96 23.37 0.62
CA ILE A 239 -29.11 23.32 1.53
C ILE A 239 -29.52 24.76 1.84
N VAL A 240 -30.75 25.12 1.48
CA VAL A 240 -31.31 26.46 1.69
C VAL A 240 -32.52 26.33 2.61
N THR A 241 -32.46 26.99 3.77
CA THR A 241 -33.57 27.05 4.73
C THR A 241 -34.01 28.51 4.84
N LYS A 242 -35.31 28.78 4.69
CA LYS A 242 -35.91 30.12 4.67
C LYS A 242 -37.04 30.23 5.69
N ASP A 243 -37.42 31.45 6.04
CA ASP A 243 -38.54 31.76 6.93
C ASP A 243 -38.42 31.12 8.32
N GLN A 244 -39.43 30.38 8.79
CA GLN A 244 -39.43 29.64 10.06
C GLN A 244 -39.03 28.17 9.89
N ALA A 245 -38.57 27.77 8.70
CA ALA A 245 -38.26 26.39 8.39
C ALA A 245 -37.08 25.88 9.21
N ARG A 246 -37.05 24.55 9.41
CA ARG A 246 -35.97 23.88 10.14
C ARG A 246 -35.42 22.72 9.34
N THR A 247 -34.10 22.69 9.20
CA THR A 247 -33.40 21.58 8.54
C THR A 247 -32.42 20.96 9.52
N THR A 248 -32.49 19.63 9.69
CA THR A 248 -31.52 18.85 10.46
C THR A 248 -30.71 18.01 9.50
N ASN A 249 -29.38 18.19 9.51
CA ASN A 249 -28.45 17.41 8.69
C ASN A 249 -27.60 16.53 9.61
N GLY A 250 -27.61 15.23 9.38
CA GLY A 250 -26.86 14.24 10.13
C GLY A 250 -27.78 13.21 10.78
N ASN A 251 -27.21 12.16 11.36
CA ASN A 251 -27.98 11.08 11.96
C ASN A 251 -28.49 11.48 13.33
N VAL A 252 -29.73 11.10 13.63
CA VAL A 252 -30.34 11.35 14.93
C VAL A 252 -30.50 10.03 15.66
N PHE A 253 -29.98 9.99 16.89
CA PHE A 253 -30.01 8.83 17.77
C PHE A 253 -30.93 9.11 18.96
N PHE A 254 -31.92 8.23 19.17
CA PHE A 254 -32.82 8.30 20.32
C PHE A 254 -32.41 7.34 21.45
N GLY A 255 -32.42 7.85 22.69
CA GLY A 255 -32.24 7.08 23.93
C GLY A 255 -30.82 7.07 24.51
N SER A 256 -30.71 6.66 25.78
CA SER A 256 -29.46 6.59 26.56
C SER A 256 -28.59 5.35 26.26
N GLN A 257 -28.91 4.58 25.22
CA GLN A 257 -28.16 3.36 24.86
C GLN A 257 -26.90 3.61 24.02
N TYR A 258 -26.58 4.88 23.75
CA TYR A 258 -25.27 5.26 23.23
C TYR A 258 -24.20 5.08 24.33
N GLY A 259 -23.83 3.84 24.62
CA GLY A 259 -22.76 3.53 25.57
C GLY A 259 -22.67 2.12 26.14
N SER A 260 -23.66 1.24 26.00
CA SER A 260 -23.67 -0.05 26.74
C SER A 260 -23.28 -1.30 25.96
N SER A 261 -23.11 -1.24 24.64
CA SER A 261 -22.55 -2.36 23.87
C SER A 261 -21.25 -1.92 23.21
N GLY A 262 -20.16 -2.63 23.50
CA GLY A 262 -18.78 -2.35 23.07
C GLY A 262 -18.51 -2.33 21.55
N ASN A 263 -19.53 -2.16 20.70
CA ASN A 263 -19.36 -1.93 19.27
C ASN A 263 -19.03 -0.45 19.00
N ARG A 264 -17.80 -0.06 19.33
CA ARG A 264 -17.14 1.07 18.66
C ARG A 264 -16.61 0.56 17.33
N GLY A 265 -17.41 0.69 16.28
CA GLY A 265 -17.01 0.31 14.93
C GLY A 265 -17.82 1.07 13.89
N ILE A 266 -17.19 1.40 12.76
CA ILE A 266 -17.88 1.80 11.55
C ILE A 266 -18.58 0.53 11.03
N SER A 267 -19.90 0.54 10.94
CA SER A 267 -20.66 -0.58 10.38
C SER A 267 -20.37 -0.67 8.87
N GLU A 268 -19.99 -1.85 8.36
CA GLU A 268 -19.91 -2.13 6.91
C GLU A 268 -21.22 -1.81 6.17
N ALA A 269 -22.34 -1.77 6.90
CA ALA A 269 -23.67 -1.44 6.39
C ALA A 269 -24.06 0.05 6.57
N ALA A 270 -23.16 0.93 7.02
CA ALA A 270 -23.43 2.36 7.08
C ALA A 270 -23.55 2.92 5.66
N VAL A 271 -24.76 3.26 5.24
CA VAL A 271 -25.04 3.82 3.91
C VAL A 271 -24.97 5.33 4.01
N GLY A 272 -23.95 5.94 3.40
CA GLY A 272 -23.92 7.38 3.20
C GLY A 272 -25.00 7.84 2.20
N HIS A 273 -25.72 8.90 2.52
CA HIS A 273 -26.69 9.52 1.61
C HIS A 273 -26.17 10.83 1.02
N VAL A 274 -26.55 11.15 -0.22
CA VAL A 274 -26.19 12.41 -0.87
C VAL A 274 -27.44 13.27 -1.03
N TYR A 275 -27.48 14.37 -0.27
CA TYR A 275 -28.57 15.34 -0.28
C TYR A 275 -28.16 16.55 -1.12
N LYS A 276 -28.84 16.77 -2.25
CA LYS A 276 -28.56 17.87 -3.17
C LYS A 276 -29.76 18.78 -3.34
N ARG A 277 -29.53 20.09 -3.32
CA ARG A 277 -30.53 21.13 -3.62
C ARG A 277 -31.80 21.03 -2.78
N ILE A 278 -31.65 20.91 -1.47
CA ILE A 278 -32.78 20.90 -0.56
C ILE A 278 -33.15 22.34 -0.23
N ILE A 279 -34.38 22.73 -0.55
CA ILE A 279 -34.93 24.05 -0.27
C ILE A 279 -36.11 23.85 0.67
N VAL A 280 -36.03 24.44 1.86
CA VAL A 280 -37.06 24.35 2.90
C VAL A 280 -37.50 25.78 3.24
N SER A 281 -38.79 26.05 3.22
CA SER A 281 -39.38 27.39 3.44
C SER A 281 -40.57 27.33 4.39
N ASP A 282 -41.12 28.50 4.71
CA ASP A 282 -42.31 28.66 5.55
C ASP A 282 -42.11 28.06 6.95
N ASP A 283 -42.97 27.14 7.41
CA ASP A 283 -42.85 26.43 8.69
C ASP A 283 -42.45 24.95 8.50
N ALA A 284 -41.87 24.61 7.34
CA ALA A 284 -41.55 23.23 7.00
C ALA A 284 -40.33 22.70 7.77
N LYS A 285 -40.32 21.38 8.04
CA LYS A 285 -39.22 20.67 8.69
C LYS A 285 -38.66 19.62 7.77
N ALA A 286 -37.34 19.62 7.58
CA ALA A 286 -36.62 18.61 6.82
C ALA A 286 -35.56 17.93 7.70
N HIS A 287 -35.42 16.62 7.54
CA HIS A 287 -34.33 15.86 8.12
C HIS A 287 -33.60 15.09 7.03
N ASN A 288 -32.29 15.29 6.98
CA ASN A 288 -31.39 14.73 5.99
C ASN A 288 -30.34 13.88 6.72
N GLY A 289 -30.70 12.64 6.99
CA GLY A 289 -29.88 11.65 7.66
C GLY A 289 -30.73 10.45 8.05
N ASP A 290 -30.13 9.55 8.80
CA ASP A 290 -30.79 8.35 9.32
C ASP A 290 -31.34 8.59 10.73
N TRP A 291 -32.49 7.95 10.98
CA TRP A 291 -33.12 7.87 12.29
C TRP A 291 -32.78 6.53 12.93
N HIS A 292 -32.16 6.56 14.09
CA HIS A 292 -31.88 5.36 14.86
C HIS A 292 -32.75 5.29 16.12
N ASN A 293 -33.40 4.13 16.32
CA ASN A 293 -34.25 3.75 17.45
C ASN A 293 -35.68 4.34 17.53
N ARG A 294 -36.05 5.39 16.78
CA ARG A 294 -37.46 5.82 16.50
C ARG A 294 -37.52 7.01 15.52
N SER A 295 -38.64 7.14 14.79
CA SER A 295 -38.99 8.31 13.95
C SER A 295 -39.58 9.44 14.82
N PRO A 296 -39.47 10.74 14.46
CA PRO A 296 -40.13 11.83 15.20
C PRO A 296 -41.61 11.96 14.79
N PHE A 297 -42.04 11.16 13.83
CA PHE A 297 -43.38 11.14 13.25
C PHE A 297 -44.20 9.94 13.76
N ASP A 298 -43.64 9.14 14.68
CA ASP A 298 -44.32 8.06 15.43
C ASP A 298 -44.78 8.55 16.82
#